data_AF-A0A1M6WRJ1-F1
#
_entry.id   AF-A0A1M6WRJ1-F1
#
_cell.length_a   1.000
_cell.length_b   1.000
_cell.length_c   1.000
_cell.angle_alpha   90.00
_cell.angle_beta   90.00
_cell.angle_gamma   90.00
#
_symmetry.space_group_name_H-M   'P 1'
#
loop_
_entity.id
_entity.type
_entity.pdbx_description
1 polymer ?
#
loop_
_entity_poly.entity_id
_entity_poly.type
_entity_poly.pdbx_seq_one_letter_code
_entity_poly.pdbx_strand_id
1 'polypeptide(L)'
;MDAQEIALLFQAPEGSSKLEELISEKQREQNLIKQIISTFRKEQEMLQSISPRDMFLLLRMTDNSPSMEEILQVFALLSKDEINVLKIYKKAPAEENTTYTMKNVKSTINRLKMIANAIEEGLE
;
A
#
# COMPACT_ATOMS: atom_id res chain seq x y z
N MET A 1 14.75 8.38 2.73
CA MET A 1 15.73 7.56 3.46
C MET A 1 16.00 8.23 4.77
N ASP A 2 15.72 7.54 5.88
CA ASP A 2 16.03 8.07 7.21
C ASP A 2 17.52 7.84 7.58
N ALA A 3 17.98 8.43 8.68
CA ALA A 3 19.36 8.30 9.13
C ALA A 3 19.75 6.88 9.57
N GLN A 4 18.76 6.05 9.94
CA GLN A 4 18.97 4.65 10.34
C GLN A 4 19.17 3.76 9.11
N GLU A 5 18.44 4.00 8.02
CA GLU A 5 18.65 3.37 6.71
C GLU A 5 20.04 3.72 6.15
N ILE A 6 20.51 4.97 6.32
CA ILE A 6 21.87 5.39 5.94
C ILE A 6 22.94 4.71 6.81
N ALA A 7 22.66 4.50 8.11
CA ALA A 7 23.60 3.87 9.03
C ALA A 7 23.91 2.40 8.68
N LEU A 8 23.00 1.72 7.99
CA LEU A 8 23.20 0.33 7.55
C LEU A 8 24.36 0.19 6.55
N LEU A 9 24.68 1.22 5.77
CA LEU A 9 25.86 1.25 4.87
C LEU A 9 27.19 1.04 5.61
N PHE A 10 27.23 1.40 6.89
CA PHE A 10 28.46 1.39 7.69
C PHE A 10 28.56 0.17 8.61
N GLN A 11 27.55 -0.72 8.61
CA GLN A 11 27.58 -1.96 9.39
C GLN A 11 28.32 -3.07 8.64
N ALA A 12 29.63 -3.20 8.87
CA ALA A 12 30.40 -4.33 8.35
C ALA A 12 30.06 -5.63 9.10
N PRO A 13 30.06 -6.81 8.45
CA PRO A 13 30.45 -7.04 7.05
C PRO A 13 29.31 -7.04 6.01
N GLU A 14 28.03 -7.04 6.43
CA GLU A 14 26.87 -7.28 5.54
C GLU A 14 25.98 -6.06 5.26
N GLY A 15 26.41 -4.86 5.67
CA GLY A 15 25.60 -3.64 5.63
C GLY A 15 25.06 -3.26 4.25
N SER A 16 25.86 -3.47 3.20
CA SER A 16 25.43 -3.21 1.81
C SER A 16 24.31 -4.16 1.37
N SER A 17 24.42 -5.45 1.66
CA SER A 17 23.41 -6.44 1.29
C SER A 17 22.09 -6.21 2.03
N LYS A 18 22.15 -5.85 3.32
CA LYS A 18 20.97 -5.48 4.12
C LYS A 18 20.27 -4.23 3.58
N LEU A 19 21.05 -3.24 3.13
CA LEU A 19 20.47 -2.05 2.51
C LEU A 19 19.79 -2.39 1.17
N GLU A 20 20.42 -3.20 0.32
CA GLU A 20 19.85 -3.62 -0.95
C GLU A 20 18.54 -4.38 -0.77
N GLU A 21 18.46 -5.23 0.26
CA GLU A 21 17.24 -5.94 0.65
C GLU A 21 16.13 -4.95 1.05
N LEU A 22 16.42 -4.00 1.96
CA LEU A 22 15.46 -2.98 2.37
C LEU A 22 14.97 -2.10 1.21
N ILE A 23 15.88 -1.67 0.33
CA ILE A 23 15.50 -0.89 -0.87
C ILE A 23 14.56 -1.71 -1.74
N SER A 24 14.87 -3.00 -1.94
CA SER A 24 14.05 -3.91 -2.74
C SER A 24 12.67 -4.12 -2.12
N GLU A 25 12.58 -4.28 -0.81
CA GLU A 25 11.31 -4.39 -0.07
C GLU A 25 10.46 -3.12 -0.19
N LYS A 26 11.06 -1.93 0.00
CA LYS A 26 10.37 -0.65 -0.15
C LYS A 26 9.89 -0.43 -1.58
N GLN A 27 10.70 -0.80 -2.57
CA GLN A 27 10.32 -0.71 -3.97
C GLN A 27 9.17 -1.67 -4.30
N ARG A 28 9.19 -2.89 -3.74
CA ARG A 28 8.12 -3.88 -3.86
C ARG A 28 6.82 -3.34 -3.27
N GLU A 29 6.84 -2.84 -2.04
CA GLU A 29 5.68 -2.23 -1.37
C GLU A 29 5.06 -1.11 -2.21
N GLN A 30 5.88 -0.16 -2.70
CA GLN A 30 5.39 0.94 -3.55
C GLN A 30 4.77 0.45 -4.86
N ASN A 31 5.37 -0.55 -5.50
CA ASN A 31 4.88 -1.12 -6.75
C ASN A 31 3.53 -1.82 -6.53
N LEU A 32 3.39 -2.56 -5.43
CA LEU A 32 2.15 -3.23 -5.05
C LEU A 32 1.02 -2.24 -4.78
N ILE A 33 1.30 -1.15 -4.05
CA ILE A 33 0.30 -0.09 -3.81
C ILE A 33 -0.19 0.49 -5.14
N LYS A 34 0.72 0.81 -6.07
CA LYS A 34 0.36 1.33 -7.41
C LYS A 34 -0.49 0.33 -8.19
N GLN A 35 -0.07 -0.93 -8.22
CA GLN A 35 -0.75 -1.99 -8.97
C GLN A 35 -2.15 -2.27 -8.40
N ILE A 36 -2.27 -2.38 -7.08
CA ILE A 36 -3.55 -2.59 -6.40
C ILE A 36 -4.47 -1.39 -6.63
N ILE A 37 -4.03 -0.14 -6.43
CA ILE A 37 -4.88 1.04 -6.64
C ILE A 37 -5.38 1.13 -8.09
N SER A 38 -4.50 0.90 -9.07
CA SER A 38 -4.85 1.01 -10.49
C SER A 38 -5.87 -0.07 -10.90
N THR A 39 -5.63 -1.33 -10.50
CA THR A 39 -6.57 -2.44 -10.75
C THR A 39 -7.88 -2.20 -10.00
N PHE A 40 -7.83 -1.83 -8.72
CA PHE A 40 -9.02 -1.59 -7.90
C PHE A 40 -9.91 -0.52 -8.52
N ARG A 41 -9.30 0.59 -8.98
CA ARG A 41 -10.03 1.68 -9.64
C ARG A 41 -10.75 1.21 -10.89
N LYS A 42 -10.07 0.40 -11.72
CA LYS A 42 -10.61 -0.10 -12.99
C LYS A 42 -11.77 -1.09 -12.75
N GLU A 43 -11.60 -2.00 -11.81
CA GLU A 43 -12.54 -3.11 -11.61
C GLU A 43 -13.74 -2.72 -10.72
N GLN A 44 -13.61 -1.71 -9.84
CA GLN A 44 -14.70 -1.33 -8.93
C GLN A 44 -15.94 -0.83 -9.69
N GLU A 45 -15.76 -0.20 -10.86
CA GLU A 45 -16.87 0.25 -11.69
C GLU A 45 -17.80 -0.90 -12.09
N MET A 46 -17.25 -2.11 -12.26
CA MET A 46 -18.03 -3.30 -12.61
C MET A 46 -18.46 -4.10 -11.37
N LEU A 47 -17.59 -4.21 -10.36
CA LEU A 47 -17.79 -5.12 -9.22
C LEU A 47 -18.48 -4.47 -8.01
N GLN A 48 -18.72 -3.15 -8.04
CA GLN A 48 -19.25 -2.32 -6.94
C GLN A 48 -18.34 -2.23 -5.70
N SER A 49 -17.78 -3.35 -5.25
CA SER A 49 -16.81 -3.46 -4.15
C SER A 49 -15.84 -4.62 -4.44
N ILE A 50 -14.63 -4.57 -3.91
CA ILE A 50 -13.58 -5.56 -4.20
C ILE A 50 -13.00 -6.08 -2.88
N SER A 51 -12.79 -7.38 -2.77
CA SER A 51 -12.08 -8.02 -1.65
C SER A 51 -10.59 -8.26 -1.96
N PRO A 52 -9.74 -8.49 -0.94
CA PRO A 52 -8.36 -8.94 -1.15
C PRO A 52 -8.28 -10.22 -2.01
N ARG A 53 -9.24 -11.14 -1.85
CA ARG A 53 -9.31 -12.36 -2.65
C ARG A 53 -9.59 -12.08 -4.13
N ASP A 54 -10.51 -11.16 -4.42
CA ASP A 54 -10.77 -10.75 -5.81
C ASP A 54 -9.51 -10.14 -6.41
N MET A 55 -8.83 -9.27 -5.67
CA MET A 55 -7.57 -8.66 -6.11
C MET A 55 -6.49 -9.71 -6.37
N PHE A 56 -6.36 -10.72 -5.52
CA PHE A 56 -5.44 -11.84 -5.74
C PHE A 56 -5.72 -12.56 -7.06
N LEU A 57 -6.99 -12.85 -7.35
CA LEU A 57 -7.39 -13.49 -8.59
C LEU A 57 -7.14 -12.61 -9.82
N LEU A 58 -7.36 -11.31 -9.71
CA LEU A 58 -7.14 -10.33 -10.78
C LEU A 58 -5.65 -10.15 -11.10
N LEU A 59 -4.77 -10.26 -10.11
CA LEU A 59 -3.34 -10.01 -10.25
C LEU A 59 -2.48 -11.26 -10.49
N ARG A 60 -3.06 -12.47 -10.38
CA ARG A 60 -2.32 -13.75 -10.44
C ARG A 60 -1.54 -14.02 -11.74
N MET A 61 -1.91 -13.36 -12.84
CA MET A 61 -1.26 -13.55 -14.16
C MET A 61 -0.33 -12.37 -14.51
N THR A 62 -0.11 -11.45 -13.59
CA THR A 62 0.80 -10.32 -13.80
C THR A 62 2.23 -10.74 -13.48
N ASP A 63 3.22 -10.12 -14.11
CA ASP A 63 4.65 -10.45 -13.91
C ASP A 63 5.07 -10.34 -12.43
N ASN A 64 4.39 -9.47 -11.67
CA ASN A 64 4.66 -9.23 -10.26
C ASN A 64 3.82 -10.08 -9.29
N SER A 65 2.93 -10.95 -9.80
CA SER A 65 1.94 -11.79 -9.10
C SER A 65 2.05 -11.74 -7.56
N PRO A 66 1.32 -10.84 -6.90
CA PRO A 66 1.41 -10.67 -5.45
C PRO A 66 0.87 -11.86 -4.66
N SER A 67 1.45 -12.10 -3.49
CA SER A 67 0.93 -13.07 -2.53
C SER A 67 -0.36 -12.56 -1.86
N MET A 68 -1.15 -13.46 -1.27
CA MET A 68 -2.33 -13.05 -0.50
C MET A 68 -1.95 -12.14 0.68
N GLU A 69 -0.83 -12.44 1.34
CA GLU A 69 -0.33 -11.65 2.47
C GLU A 69 0.05 -10.24 2.04
N GLU A 70 0.77 -10.08 0.93
CA GLU A 70 1.13 -8.76 0.37
C GLU A 70 -0.13 -7.93 0.06
N ILE A 71 -1.17 -8.56 -0.49
CA ILE A 71 -2.44 -7.88 -0.79
C ILE A 71 -3.15 -7.47 0.51
N LEU A 72 -3.24 -8.37 1.49
CA LEU A 72 -3.86 -8.07 2.79
C LEU A 72 -3.15 -6.91 3.49
N GLN A 73 -1.82 -6.89 3.48
CA GLN A 73 -1.03 -5.80 4.06
C GLN A 73 -1.33 -4.47 3.38
N VAL A 74 -1.39 -4.42 2.04
CA VAL A 74 -1.73 -3.20 1.32
C VAL A 74 -3.18 -2.77 1.58
N PHE A 75 -4.13 -3.69 1.62
CA PHE A 75 -5.52 -3.38 1.95
C PHE A 75 -5.66 -2.83 3.38
N ALA A 76 -4.95 -3.43 4.35
CA ALA A 76 -4.90 -2.95 5.72
C ALA A 76 -4.30 -1.53 5.77
N LEU A 77 -3.17 -1.28 5.11
CA LEU A 77 -2.55 0.05 5.03
C LEU A 77 -3.50 1.10 4.45
N LEU A 78 -4.12 0.82 3.30
CA LEU A 78 -4.97 1.78 2.60
C LEU A 78 -6.31 2.02 3.31
N SER A 79 -6.72 1.14 4.22
CA SER A 79 -7.96 1.25 5.01
C SER A 79 -7.77 1.81 6.41
N LYS A 80 -6.53 2.07 6.84
CA LYS A 80 -6.25 2.80 8.08
C LYS A 80 -6.95 4.17 8.08
N ASP A 81 -7.44 4.62 9.24
CA ASP A 81 -8.19 5.87 9.35
C ASP A 81 -7.36 7.10 8.95
N GLU A 82 -6.04 7.07 9.15
CA GLU A 82 -5.14 8.15 8.75
C GLU A 82 -5.04 8.26 7.23
N ILE A 83 -4.96 7.11 6.53
CA ILE A 83 -4.80 7.02 5.08
C ILE A 83 -6.16 7.14 4.37
N ASN A 84 -7.16 6.38 4.80
CA ASN A 84 -8.58 6.48 4.43
C ASN A 84 -8.83 6.48 2.91
N VAL A 85 -8.11 5.64 2.18
CA VAL A 85 -8.25 5.45 0.73
C VAL A 85 -9.28 4.35 0.43
N LEU A 86 -9.19 3.23 1.14
CA LEU A 86 -10.15 2.13 1.08
C LEU A 86 -11.08 2.19 2.30
N LYS A 87 -12.37 1.95 2.08
CA LYS A 87 -13.38 1.88 3.13
C LYS A 87 -14.07 0.54 3.10
N ILE A 88 -14.23 -0.10 4.25
CA ILE A 88 -14.99 -1.35 4.36
C ILE A 88 -16.41 -1.09 3.86
N TYR A 89 -16.80 -1.86 2.85
CA TYR A 89 -18.16 -1.89 2.33
C TYR A 89 -18.98 -2.99 2.98
N LYS A 90 -18.42 -4.21 3.05
CA LYS A 90 -19.02 -5.35 3.74
C LYS A 90 -17.95 -6.15 4.47
N LYS A 91 -18.09 -6.25 5.79
CA LYS A 91 -17.21 -7.07 6.62
C LYS A 91 -17.57 -8.55 6.48
N ALA A 92 -16.56 -9.40 6.39
CA ALA A 92 -16.69 -10.86 6.40
C ALA A 92 -15.90 -11.45 7.59
N PRO A 93 -16.17 -12.70 8.00
CA PRO A 93 -15.42 -13.36 9.07
C PRO A 93 -13.93 -13.52 8.74
N ALA A 94 -13.61 -13.79 7.49
CA ALA A 94 -12.24 -13.88 7.00
C ALA A 94 -11.88 -12.61 6.23
N GLU A 95 -10.69 -12.06 6.50
CA GLU A 95 -10.26 -10.77 5.99
C GLU A 95 -10.16 -10.74 4.47
N GLU A 96 -9.74 -11.86 3.86
CA GLU A 96 -9.61 -11.96 2.42
C GLU A 96 -10.95 -11.84 1.68
N ASN A 97 -12.07 -12.02 2.38
CA ASN A 97 -13.42 -11.89 1.83
C ASN A 97 -14.13 -10.59 2.27
N THR A 98 -13.48 -9.74 3.09
CA THR A 98 -14.02 -8.40 3.40
C THR A 98 -13.92 -7.55 2.15
N THR A 99 -15.01 -6.89 1.76
CA THR A 99 -15.03 -6.06 0.56
C THR A 99 -14.88 -4.58 0.92
N TYR A 100 -14.22 -3.86 0.03
CA TYR A 100 -13.88 -2.47 0.20
C TYR A 100 -14.43 -1.65 -0.97
N THR A 101 -14.57 -0.35 -0.72
CA THR A 101 -14.79 0.64 -1.76
C THR A 101 -13.78 1.77 -1.67
N MET A 102 -13.52 2.39 -2.81
CA MET A 102 -12.62 3.52 -2.98
C MET A 102 -13.45 4.71 -3.50
N LYS A 103 -13.56 5.77 -2.69
CA LYS A 103 -14.31 6.99 -3.02
C LYS A 103 -13.52 8.22 -2.58
N ASN A 104 -13.63 9.31 -3.33
CA ASN A 104 -13.03 10.61 -3.00
C ASN A 104 -11.49 10.60 -2.81
N VAL A 105 -10.77 9.66 -3.43
CA VAL A 105 -9.32 9.46 -3.28
C VAL A 105 -8.51 10.74 -3.47
N LYS A 106 -8.86 11.56 -4.48
CA LYS A 106 -8.15 12.83 -4.75
C LYS A 106 -8.21 13.79 -3.56
N SER A 107 -9.37 13.90 -2.92
CA SER A 107 -9.53 14.76 -1.73
C SER A 107 -8.70 14.23 -0.57
N THR A 108 -8.73 12.91 -0.35
CA THR A 108 -7.90 12.24 0.66
C THR A 108 -6.40 12.49 0.42
N ILE A 109 -5.91 12.33 -0.82
CA ILE A 109 -4.51 12.58 -1.17
C ILE A 109 -4.12 14.04 -0.90
N ASN A 110 -4.96 14.99 -1.30
CA ASN A 110 -4.67 16.41 -1.08
C ASN A 110 -4.60 16.75 0.41
N ARG A 111 -5.49 16.17 1.23
CA ARG A 111 -5.44 16.32 2.70
C ARG A 111 -4.15 15.75 3.28
N LEU A 112 -3.74 14.55 2.85
CA LEU A 112 -2.50 13.93 3.32
C LEU A 112 -1.27 14.78 2.98
N LYS A 113 -1.18 15.28 1.74
CA LYS A 113 -0.10 16.18 1.32
C LYS A 113 -0.08 17.47 2.12
N MET A 114 -1.24 18.10 2.30
CA MET A 114 -1.36 19.33 3.09
C MET A 114 -0.87 19.14 4.53
N ILE A 115 -1.28 18.03 5.18
CA ILE A 115 -0.84 17.73 6.55
C ILE A 115 0.66 17.45 6.60
N ALA A 116 1.18 16.64 5.67
CA ALA A 116 2.62 16.35 5.59
C ALA A 116 3.44 17.63 5.45
N ASN A 117 3.09 18.50 4.49
CA ASN A 117 3.75 19.78 4.27
C ASN A 117 3.72 20.67 5.51
N ALA A 118 2.56 20.78 6.19
CA ALA A 118 2.44 21.61 7.39
C ALA A 118 3.29 21.10 8.56
N ILE A 119 3.46 19.77 8.67
CA ILE A 119 4.36 19.16 9.66
C ILE A 119 5.82 19.44 9.31
N GLU A 120 6.18 19.29 8.03
CA GLU A 120 7.53 19.59 7.54
C GLU A 120 7.91 21.06 7.81
N GLU A 121 7.03 22.01 7.45
CA GLU A 121 7.21 23.44 7.72
C GLU A 121 7.33 23.76 9.21
N GLY A 122 6.67 22.99 10.10
CA GLY A 122 6.75 23.19 11.54
C GLY A 122 8.00 22.59 12.21
N LEU A 123 8.79 21.79 11.49
CA LEU A 123 10.07 21.23 11.96
C LEU A 123 11.28 22.08 11.54
N GLU A 124 11.10 23.01 10.60
CA GLU A 124 12.08 24.05 10.24
C GLU A 124 12.14 25.17 11.28
#